data_AF-A0A527WJ89-F1
#
_entry.id   AF-A0A527WJ89-F1
#
_cell.length_a   1.000
_cell.length_b   1.000
_cell.length_c   1.000
_cell.angle_alpha   90.00
_cell.angle_beta   90.00
_cell.angle_gamma   90.00
#
_symmetry.space_group_name_H-M   'P 1'
#
loop_
_entity.id
_entity.type
_entity.pdbx_description
1 polymer ?
#
loop_
_entity_poly.entity_id
_entity_poly.type
_entity_poly.pdbx_seq_one_letter_code
_entity_poly.pdbx_strand_id
1 'polypeptide(L)' 'MAGEDEKGLRFPVLIGDIGGTNARFSIVLNANSEATEPQIVQTANFKT' A
#
# COMPACT_ATOMS: atom_id res chain seq x y z
N MET A 1 -27.23 -3.53 14.40
CA MET A 1 -26.67 -4.06 13.14
C MET A 1 -25.23 -3.60 13.07
N ALA A 2 -24.29 -4.44 13.48
CA ALA A 2 -22.86 -4.23 13.25
C ALA A 2 -22.47 -5.31 12.24
N GLY A 3 -22.59 -5.00 10.96
CA GLY A 3 -22.51 -5.99 9.89
C GLY A 3 -21.65 -5.45 8.75
N GLU A 4 -20.63 -6.22 8.39
CA GLU A 4 -19.75 -6.08 7.22
C GLU A 4 -18.62 -5.03 7.30
N ASP A 5 -18.81 -3.85 7.89
CA ASP A 5 -17.76 -2.81 7.91
C ASP A 5 -16.56 -3.10 8.84
N GLU A 6 -16.70 -4.03 9.80
CA GLU A 6 -15.68 -4.22 10.85
C GLU A 6 -14.51 -5.11 10.41
N LYS A 7 -14.62 -5.81 9.27
CA LYS A 7 -13.59 -6.73 8.75
C LYS A 7 -12.97 -6.32 7.41
N GLY A 8 -13.54 -5.33 6.73
CA GLY A 8 -13.03 -4.82 5.46
C GLY A 8 -11.97 -3.72 5.64
N LEU A 9 -10.97 -3.67 4.76
CA LEU A 9 -10.09 -2.51 4.68
C LEU A 9 -10.87 -1.32 4.10
N ARG A 10 -10.72 -0.14 4.71
CA ARG A 10 -11.26 1.10 4.15
C ARG A 10 -10.35 1.60 3.03
N PHE A 11 -10.95 1.89 1.89
CA PHE A 11 -10.25 2.38 0.71
C PHE A 11 -10.25 3.92 0.64
N PRO A 12 -9.26 4.52 -0.05
CA PRO A 12 -8.12 3.87 -0.70
C PRO A 12 -7.08 3.34 0.29
N VAL A 13 -6.39 2.26 -0.07
CA VAL A 13 -5.33 1.65 0.74
C VAL A 13 -3.98 1.90 0.07
N LEU A 14 -3.01 2.40 0.83
CA LEU A 14 -1.61 2.45 0.41
C LEU A 14 -0.94 1.13 0.81
N ILE A 15 -0.40 0.41 -0.18
CA ILE A 15 0.41 -0.78 0.04
C ILE A 15 1.89 -0.45 -0.20
N GLY A 16 2.75 -1.05 0.62
CA GLY A 16 4.19 -0.85 0.54
C GLY A 16 4.94 -2.17 0.69
N ASP A 17 5.89 -2.43 -0.20
CA ASP A 17 6.88 -3.49 -0.05
C ASP A 17 8.25 -2.86 0.19
N ILE A 18 8.81 -3.08 1.37
CA ILE A 18 9.99 -2.37 1.88
C ILE A 18 11.17 -3.32 1.94
N GLY A 19 12.14 -3.11 1.07
CA GLY A 19 13.46 -3.74 1.14
C GLY A 19 14.54 -2.81 1.69
N GLY A 20 15.73 -3.36 1.93
CA GLY A 20 16.88 -2.60 2.43
C GLY A 20 17.46 -1.59 1.43
N THR A 21 17.21 -1.78 0.14
CA THR A 21 17.71 -0.89 -0.93
C THR A 21 16.61 -0.04 -1.56
N ASN A 22 15.41 -0.60 -1.71
CA ASN A 22 14.27 0.06 -2.34
C ASN A 22 12.98 -0.28 -1.59
N ALA A 23 12.07 0.68 -1.57
CA ALA A 23 10.68 0.52 -1.22
C ALA A 23 9.81 0.75 -2.46
N ARG A 24 8.72 0.00 -2.59
CA ARG A 24 7.75 0.14 -3.68
C ARG A 24 6.38 0.42 -3.08
N PHE A 25 5.72 1.48 -3.54
CA PHE A 25 4.42 1.90 -3.04
C PHE A 25 3.38 1.96 -4.15
N SER A 26 2.21 1.39 -3.90
CA SER A 26 1.05 1.47 -4.81
C SER A 26 -0.21 1.77 -4.03
N ILE A 27 -1.21 2.33 -4.71
CA ILE A 27 -2.53 2.57 -4.13
C ILE A 27 -3.52 1.57 -4.70
N VAL A 28 -4.37 1.00 -3.84
CA VAL A 28 -5.55 0.23 -4.24
C VAL A 28 -6.78 1.09 -3.97
N LEU A 29 -7.56 1.38 -4.99
CA LEU A 29 -8.66 2.37 -4.93
C LEU A 29 -9.97 1.81 -4.38
N ASN A 30 -10.23 0.51 -4.55
CA ASN A 30 -11.37 -0.22 -3.99
C ASN A 30 -11.11 -1.74 -4.04
N ALA A 31 -12.03 -2.53 -3.48
CA ALA A 31 -11.91 -3.98 -3.35
C ALA A 31 -11.73 -4.75 -4.68
N ASN A 32 -12.12 -4.16 -5.81
CA ASN A 32 -12.06 -4.78 -7.14
C ASN A 32 -11.03 -4.11 -8.07
N SER A 33 -10.25 -3.16 -7.56
CA SER A 33 -9.24 -2.46 -8.35
C SER A 33 -7.89 -3.16 -8.24
N GLU A 34 -7.15 -3.20 -9.35
CA GLU A 34 -5.73 -3.51 -9.30
C GLU A 34 -4.96 -2.38 -8.63
N ALA A 35 -3.76 -2.70 -8.15
CA ALA A 35 -2.85 -1.70 -7.61
C ALA A 35 -2.38 -0.76 -8.72
N THR A 36 -2.26 0.53 -8.42
CA THR A 36 -1.66 1.50 -9.34
C THR A 36 -0.19 1.19 -9.59
N GLU A 37 0.37 1.77 -10.65
CA GLU A 37 1.81 1.69 -10.95
C GLU A 37 2.67 2.03 -9.72
N PRO A 38 3.61 1.15 -9.35
CA PRO A 38 4.39 1.32 -8.13
C PRO A 38 5.35 2.49 -8.24
N GLN A 39 5.31 3.35 -7.23
CA GLN A 39 6.31 4.40 -7.00
C GLN A 39 7.49 3.78 -6.23
N ILE A 40 8.67 3.82 -6.84
CA ILE A 40 9.89 3.26 -6.26
C ILE A 40 10.66 4.36 -5.53
N VAL A 41 10.95 4.12 -4.25
CA VAL A 41 11.75 5.01 -3.40
C VAL A 41 13.02 4.27 -2.97
N GLN A 42 14.19 4.83 -3.25
CA GLN A 42 15.46 4.21 -2.87
C GLN A 42 15.71 4.37 -1.35
N THR A 43 15.64 3.28 -0.59
CA THR A 43 15.83 3.29 0.87
C THR A 43 17.30 3.26 1.30
N ALA A 44 18.22 2.80 0.43
CA ALA A 44 19.65 2.66 0.76
C ALA A 44 20.34 3.97 1.20
N ASN A 45 19.80 5.13 0.80
CA ASN A 45 20.37 6.44 1.13
C ASN A 45 19.75 7.08 2.37
N PHE A 46 18.75 6.45 2.98
CA PHE A 46 18.12 6.95 4.20
C PHE A 46 18.85 6.37 5.42
N LYS A 47 19.44 7.25 6.22
CA LYS A 47 20.11 6.89 7.47
C LYS A 47 19.10 6.30 8.46
N THR A 48 19.40 5.14 9.03
CA THR A 48 18.68 4.53 10.15
C THR A 48 18.98 5.19 11.49
#